data_AF-A0A0F3K9C8-F1
#
_entry.id   AF-A0A0F3K9C8-F1
#
_cell.length_a   1.000
_cell.length_b   1.000
_cell.length_c   1.000
_cell.angle_alpha   90.00
_cell.angle_beta   90.00
_cell.angle_gamma   90.00
#
_symmetry.space_group_name_H-M   'P 1'
#
loop_
_entity.id
_entity.type
_entity.pdbx_description
1 polymer ?
#
loop_
_entity_poly.entity_id
_entity_poly.type
_entity_poly.pdbx_seq_one_letter_code
_entity_poly.pdbx_strand_id
1 'polypeptide(L)'
;MRNLTRTFAAVAALGLAAGAATYTPPAAAREVVVIRTAPPAPRFERVPPPRVGYTWAPGYWNWYGGRYVWVTGRWVGVRPGYVYRPPAWRPYRGGYHYEREVWVRDPHWHR
;
A
#
# COMPACT_ATOMS: atom_id res chain seq x y z
N MET A 1 12.69 -56.45 -27.88
CA MET A 1 11.67 -55.70 -27.09
C MET A 1 12.29 -54.81 -25.98
N ARG A 2 13.51 -54.25 -26.16
CA ARG A 2 14.24 -53.48 -25.13
C ARG A 2 14.48 -51.99 -25.48
N ASN A 3 13.95 -51.53 -26.61
CA ASN A 3 14.30 -50.22 -27.18
C ASN A 3 13.15 -49.20 -27.16
N LEU A 4 11.89 -49.65 -26.96
CA LEU A 4 10.73 -48.75 -26.89
C LEU A 4 10.60 -48.06 -25.52
N THR A 5 11.04 -48.72 -24.45
CA THR A 5 10.92 -48.22 -23.07
C THR A 5 11.83 -47.03 -22.77
N ARG A 6 12.92 -46.85 -23.52
CA ARG A 6 13.85 -45.73 -23.35
C ARG A 6 13.34 -44.42 -23.96
N THR A 7 12.60 -44.51 -25.07
CA THR A 7 12.06 -43.34 -25.77
C THR A 7 10.92 -42.67 -25.00
N PHE A 8 10.07 -43.46 -24.32
CA PHE A 8 9.01 -42.91 -23.46
C PHE A 8 9.56 -42.17 -22.23
N ALA A 9 10.70 -42.60 -21.68
CA ALA A 9 11.34 -41.92 -20.55
C ALA A 9 11.88 -40.53 -20.93
N ALA A 10 12.38 -40.35 -22.16
CA ALA A 10 12.91 -39.08 -22.63
C ALA A 10 11.82 -38.01 -22.87
N VAL A 11 10.63 -38.41 -23.34
CA VAL A 11 9.50 -37.49 -23.54
C VAL A 11 8.88 -37.06 -22.21
N ALA A 12 8.85 -37.96 -21.21
CA ALA A 12 8.37 -37.63 -19.86
C ALA A 12 9.30 -36.62 -19.14
N ALA A 13 10.62 -36.73 -19.32
CA ALA A 13 11.58 -35.81 -18.73
C ALA A 13 11.52 -34.38 -19.33
N LEU A 14 11.19 -34.25 -20.63
CA LEU A 14 11.01 -32.96 -21.29
C LEU A 14 9.69 -32.27 -20.92
N GLY A 15 8.62 -33.04 -20.69
CA GLY A 15 7.32 -32.50 -20.24
C GLY A 15 7.37 -31.89 -18.83
N LEU A 16 8.18 -32.46 -17.93
CA LEU A 16 8.38 -31.94 -16.56
C LEU A 16 9.25 -30.67 -16.51
N ALA A 17 10.14 -30.46 -17.48
CA ALA A 17 10.93 -29.23 -17.59
C ALA A 17 10.13 -28.05 -18.18
N ALA A 18 9.13 -28.32 -19.02
CA ALA A 18 8.27 -27.30 -19.63
C ALA A 18 7.09 -26.86 -18.74
N GLY A 19 6.73 -27.66 -17.73
CA GLY A 19 5.63 -27.39 -16.81
C GLY A 19 5.91 -26.33 -15.74
N ALA A 20 7.17 -25.90 -15.58
CA ALA A 20 7.56 -24.78 -14.73
C ALA A 20 7.30 -23.43 -15.42
N ALA A 21 6.17 -23.32 -16.13
CA ALA A 21 5.65 -22.04 -16.58
C ALA A 21 5.46 -21.16 -15.35
N THR A 22 6.41 -20.25 -15.17
CA THR A 22 6.48 -19.32 -14.06
C THR A 22 5.15 -18.56 -13.98
N TYR A 23 4.35 -18.85 -12.95
CA TYR A 23 3.27 -17.95 -12.57
C TYR A 23 3.93 -16.66 -12.07
N THR A 24 4.08 -15.69 -12.97
CA THR A 24 4.42 -14.32 -12.60
C THR A 24 3.08 -13.64 -12.28
N PRO A 25 2.76 -13.38 -11.00
CA PRO A 25 1.58 -12.58 -10.71
C PRO A 25 1.72 -11.26 -11.45
N PRO A 26 0.65 -10.75 -12.11
CA PRO A 26 0.71 -9.42 -12.69
C PRO A 26 1.14 -8.46 -11.60
N ALA A 27 2.17 -7.66 -11.87
CA ALA A 27 2.58 -6.60 -10.96
C ALA A 27 1.33 -5.77 -10.68
N ALA A 28 0.90 -5.72 -9.41
CA ALA A 28 -0.29 -5.00 -9.03
C ALA A 28 -0.11 -3.55 -9.46
N ALA A 29 -0.78 -3.16 -10.55
CA ALA A 29 -0.76 -1.79 -11.02
C ALA A 29 -1.36 -0.95 -9.89
N ARG A 30 -0.53 -0.08 -9.31
CA ARG A 30 -0.98 0.78 -8.23
C ARG A 30 -1.91 1.79 -8.86
N GLU A 31 -3.22 1.58 -8.70
CA GLU A 31 -4.23 2.49 -9.23
C GLU A 31 -4.04 3.85 -8.55
N VAL A 32 -3.40 4.77 -9.26
CA VAL A 32 -3.21 6.14 -8.80
C VAL A 32 -4.49 6.87 -9.14
N VAL A 33 -5.36 7.04 -8.14
CA VAL A 33 -6.55 7.87 -8.28
C VAL A 33 -6.09 9.33 -8.42
N VAL A 34 -6.12 9.86 -9.65
CA VAL A 34 -5.76 11.25 -9.95
C VAL A 34 -7.02 12.10 -10.01
N ILE A 35 -7.14 13.02 -9.07
CA ILE A 35 -8.30 13.91 -8.95
C ILE A 35 -7.89 15.30 -9.44
N ARG A 36 -8.63 15.86 -10.40
CA ARG A 36 -8.30 17.17 -10.98
C ARG A 36 -8.67 18.34 -10.08
N THR A 37 -9.68 18.15 -9.23
CA THR A 37 -10.09 19.15 -8.24
C THR A 37 -9.10 19.17 -7.09
N ALA A 38 -8.66 20.36 -6.66
CA ALA A 38 -7.76 20.48 -5.52
C ALA A 38 -8.45 20.07 -4.21
N PRO A 39 -7.75 19.38 -3.30
CA PRO A 39 -8.26 19.14 -1.95
C PRO A 39 -8.48 20.48 -1.24
N PRO A 40 -9.53 20.61 -0.41
CA PRO A 40 -9.69 21.78 0.43
C PRO A 40 -8.51 21.92 1.39
N ALA A 41 -8.33 23.13 1.93
CA ALA A 41 -7.32 23.36 2.97
C ALA A 41 -7.50 22.35 4.14
N PRO A 42 -6.39 21.87 4.74
CA PRO A 42 -6.48 21.06 5.96
C PRO A 42 -7.29 21.80 7.03
N ARG A 43 -8.21 21.08 7.69
CA ARG A 43 -8.95 21.67 8.81
C ARG A 43 -8.08 21.63 10.05
N PHE A 44 -8.13 22.71 10.82
CA PHE A 44 -7.56 22.70 12.16
C PHE A 44 -8.41 21.79 13.05
N GLU A 45 -7.75 20.88 13.76
CA GLU A 45 -8.37 19.95 14.69
C GLU A 45 -7.71 20.09 16.05
N ARG A 46 -8.51 20.28 17.10
CA ARG A 46 -7.99 20.32 18.47
C ARG A 46 -7.52 18.92 18.84
N VAL A 47 -6.22 18.75 18.98
CA VAL A 47 -5.63 17.48 19.41
C VAL A 47 -6.11 17.16 20.84
N PRO A 48 -6.72 15.99 21.09
CA PRO A 48 -7.13 15.59 22.44
C PRO A 48 -5.92 15.38 23.37
N PRO A 49 -6.13 15.29 24.69
CA PRO A 49 -5.05 15.02 25.63
C PRO A 49 -4.26 13.74 25.27
N PRO A 50 -2.92 13.75 25.39
CA PRO A 50 -2.07 12.60 25.08
C PRO A 50 -2.54 11.30 25.75
N ARG A 51 -2.46 10.19 25.02
CA ARG A 51 -2.83 8.86 25.51
C ARG A 51 -1.64 7.91 25.44
N VAL A 52 -1.25 7.33 26.58
CA VAL A 52 -0.10 6.40 26.68
C VAL A 52 -0.27 5.22 25.71
N GLY A 53 0.77 4.96 24.91
CA GLY A 53 0.77 3.88 23.92
C GLY A 53 0.05 4.20 22.61
N TYR A 54 -0.45 5.43 22.43
CA TYR A 54 -1.11 5.89 21.22
C TYR A 54 -0.46 7.16 20.68
N THR A 55 -0.56 7.35 19.37
CA THR A 55 -0.23 8.61 18.70
C THR A 55 -1.48 9.16 18.00
N TRP A 56 -1.56 10.48 17.89
CA TRP A 56 -2.69 11.14 17.25
C TRP A 56 -2.51 11.07 15.74
N ALA A 57 -3.44 10.39 15.05
CA ALA A 57 -3.57 10.47 13.60
C ALA A 57 -4.51 11.63 13.26
N PRO A 58 -4.01 12.75 12.69
CA PRO A 58 -4.85 13.90 12.39
C PRO A 58 -5.92 13.56 11.34
N GLY A 59 -7.03 14.29 11.39
CA GLY A 59 -8.06 14.19 10.37
C GLY A 59 -7.55 14.54 8.97
N TYR A 60 -8.23 14.01 7.95
CA TYR A 60 -7.84 14.16 6.56
C TYR A 60 -9.04 14.24 5.64
N TRP A 61 -8.83 14.78 4.44
CA TRP A 61 -9.82 14.76 3.38
C TRP A 61 -9.79 13.41 2.67
N ASN A 62 -10.89 12.67 2.74
CA ASN A 62 -11.11 11.48 1.92
C ASN A 62 -11.84 11.87 0.62
N TRP A 63 -11.63 11.12 -0.45
CA TRP A 63 -12.45 11.24 -1.66
C TRP A 63 -13.51 10.14 -1.67
N TYR A 64 -14.78 10.54 -1.63
CA TYR A 64 -15.90 9.60 -1.63
C TYR A 64 -17.10 10.20 -2.36
N GLY A 65 -17.69 9.45 -3.28
CA GLY A 65 -18.88 9.89 -4.03
C GLY A 65 -18.66 11.15 -4.86
N GLY A 66 -17.46 11.32 -5.44
CA GLY A 66 -17.15 12.49 -6.28
C GLY A 66 -16.89 13.79 -5.53
N ARG A 67 -16.68 13.75 -4.22
CA ARG A 67 -16.38 14.93 -3.40
C ARG A 67 -15.39 14.63 -2.29
N TYR A 68 -14.80 15.70 -1.75
CA TYR A 68 -14.01 15.64 -0.53
C TYR A 68 -14.90 15.55 0.70
N VAL A 69 -14.65 14.55 1.54
CA VAL A 69 -15.34 14.31 2.80
C VAL A 69 -14.31 14.35 3.92
N TRP A 70 -14.55 15.14 4.96
CA TRP A 70 -13.64 15.22 6.10
C TRP A 70 -13.78 13.96 6.96
N VAL A 71 -12.65 13.33 7.25
CA VAL A 71 -12.54 12.24 8.22
C VAL A 71 -11.82 12.81 9.44
N THR A 72 -12.50 12.82 10.59
CA THR A 72 -11.96 13.27 11.88
C THR A 72 -10.78 12.40 12.31
N GLY A 73 -9.83 13.01 13.03
CA GLY A 73 -8.65 12.32 13.54
C GLY A 73 -9.01 11.25 14.58
N ARG A 74 -8.04 10.37 14.85
CA ARG A 74 -8.22 9.25 15.79
C ARG A 74 -6.93 8.91 16.50
N TRP A 75 -7.06 8.27 17.66
CA TRP A 75 -5.94 7.61 18.32
C TRP A 75 -5.60 6.31 17.59
N VAL A 76 -4.32 6.15 17.23
CA VAL A 76 -3.77 4.89 16.68
C VAL A 76 -2.68 4.37 17.59
N GLY A 77 -2.62 3.06 17.79
CA GLY A 77 -1.61 2.44 18.64
C GLY A 77 -0.20 2.70 18.10
N VAL A 78 0.73 3.08 18.98
CA VAL A 78 2.14 3.29 18.62
C VAL A 78 2.74 1.97 18.17
N ARG A 79 3.59 2.04 17.15
CA ARG A 79 4.42 0.92 16.69
C ARG A 79 5.88 1.23 17.04
N PRO A 80 6.50 0.51 17.99
CA PRO A 80 7.89 0.75 18.36
C PRO A 80 8.82 0.70 17.14
N GLY A 81 9.66 1.72 16.98
CA GLY A 81 10.55 1.88 15.83
C GLY A 81 9.89 2.31 14.53
N TYR A 82 8.65 2.83 14.57
CA TYR A 82 7.99 3.41 13.41
C TYR A 82 7.35 4.77 13.74
N VAL A 83 7.36 5.66 12.75
CA VAL A 83 6.68 6.95 12.76
C VAL A 83 5.42 6.85 11.90
N TYR A 84 4.29 7.29 12.46
CA TYR A 84 3.05 7.44 11.71
C TYR A 84 3.14 8.60 10.73
N ARG A 85 2.78 8.38 9.47
CA ARG A 85 2.55 9.44 8.49
C ARG A 85 1.08 9.47 8.10
N PRO A 86 0.40 10.61 8.28
CA PRO A 86 -1.01 10.75 7.93
C PRO A 86 -1.21 10.64 6.41
N PRO A 87 -2.43 10.31 5.97
CA PRO A 87 -2.77 10.40 4.56
C PRO A 87 -2.60 11.82 4.03
N ALA A 88 -2.20 11.95 2.77
CA ALA A 88 -1.96 13.26 2.16
C ALA A 88 -2.37 13.26 0.69
N TRP A 89 -2.92 14.38 0.24
CA TRP A 89 -3.08 14.66 -1.18
C TRP A 89 -1.81 15.36 -1.69
N ARG A 90 -1.23 14.84 -2.77
CA ARG A 90 -0.03 15.40 -3.38
C ARG A 90 -0.28 15.76 -4.85
N PRO A 91 0.29 16.85 -5.36
CA PRO A 91 0.20 17.16 -6.78
C PRO A 91 0.83 16.06 -7.64
N TYR A 92 0.12 15.61 -8.68
CA TYR A 92 0.60 14.59 -9.61
C TYR A 92 -0.10 14.69 -10.96
N ARG A 93 0.70 14.80 -12.04
CA ARG A 93 0.26 14.84 -13.44
C ARG A 93 -0.98 15.72 -13.69
N GLY A 94 -0.93 16.97 -13.22
CA GLY A 94 -2.02 17.95 -13.44
C GLY A 94 -3.27 17.71 -12.59
N GLY A 95 -3.21 16.82 -11.60
CA GLY A 95 -4.20 16.65 -10.56
C GLY A 95 -3.53 16.36 -9.22
N TYR A 96 -4.23 15.62 -8.36
CA TYR A 96 -3.78 15.25 -7.04
C TYR A 96 -3.95 13.75 -6.85
N HIS A 97 -2.91 13.08 -6.34
CA HIS A 97 -3.01 11.69 -5.91
C HIS A 97 -3.15 11.59 -4.41
N TYR A 98 -3.89 10.57 -3.97
CA TYR A 98 -4.02 10.23 -2.57
C TYR A 98 -2.87 9.31 -2.12
N GLU A 99 -2.09 9.77 -1.16
CA GLU A 99 -1.16 8.96 -0.39
C GLU A 99 -1.89 8.44 0.84
N ARG A 100 -2.01 7.11 0.92
CA ARG A 100 -2.58 6.44 2.09
C ARG A 100 -1.70 6.64 3.32
N GLU A 101 -2.28 6.46 4.50
CA GLU A 101 -1.52 6.39 5.74
C GLU A 101 -0.44 5.30 5.68
N VAL A 102 0.73 5.61 6.23
CA VAL A 102 1.85 4.67 6.27
C VAL A 102 2.59 4.77 7.60
N TRP A 103 3.10 3.62 8.05
CA TRP A 103 4.07 3.55 9.13
C TRP A 103 5.46 3.45 8.50
N VAL A 104 6.31 4.43 8.77
CA VAL A 104 7.66 4.48 8.24
C VAL A 104 8.62 4.08 9.35
N ARG A 105 9.55 3.16 9.08
CA ARG A 105 10.56 2.77 10.05
C ARG A 105 11.37 4.00 10.46
N ASP A 106 11.52 4.21 11.76
CA ASP A 106 12.36 5.28 12.29
C ASP A 106 13.84 4.87 12.17
N PRO A 107 14.66 5.61 11.39
CA PRO A 107 16.08 5.31 11.24
C PRO A 107 16.88 5.50 12.53
N HIS A 108 16.40 6.35 13.44
CA HIS A 108 17.08 6.68 14.70
C HIS A 108 16.66 5.77 15.86
N TRP A 109 15.78 4.79 15.58
CA TRP A 109 15.33 3.86 16.60
C TRP A 109 16.40 2.79 16.89
N HIS A 110 16.94 2.87 18.10
CA HIS A 110 17.80 1.86 18.71
C HIS A 110 17.08 1.30 19.95
N ARG A 111 17.09 -0.01 20.14
CA ARG A 111 16.33 -0.70 21.21
C ARG A 111 17.21 -0.96 22.42
#